data_AF-A0AAD1LX33-F1
#
_entry.id   AF-A0AAD1LX33-F1
#
_cell.length_a   1.000
_cell.length_b   1.000
_cell.length_c   1.000
_cell.angle_alpha   90.00
_cell.angle_beta   90.00
_cell.angle_gamma   90.00
#
_symmetry.space_group_name_H-M   'P 1'
#
loop_
_entity.id
_entity.type
_entity.pdbx_description
1 polymer ?
#
loop_
_entity_poly.entity_id
_entity_poly.type
_entity_poly.pdbx_seq_one_letter_code
_entity_poly.pdbx_strand_id
1 'polypeptide(L)'
;MTSCLRTLGASLANSIVIPAAWLSGLTTIGLLWGMIEFWPDKLSVEGRQLFLASVSIFCLAIWHLIRRKRRAKALVASINLKEGLSLDATQLLGYPSPLFFVFDLSNKKLAQCQSATGDYQIRDFTWVTGWQCEWQQIDSMVSGGVIQIVDGAGMSVPADEIRRRFIKFSLVLTVADTSHPLLRFPMNRSAAEGWCTRCNELFKS
;
A
#
# COMPACT_ATOMS: atom_id res chain seq x y z
N MET A 1 21.72 -16.02 2.77
CA MET A 1 20.64 -16.28 3.76
C MET A 1 20.27 -15.06 4.61
N THR A 2 21.22 -14.21 5.01
CA THR A 2 20.99 -12.95 5.76
C THR A 2 20.12 -11.92 5.03
N SER A 3 20.21 -11.82 3.70
CA SER A 3 19.36 -10.92 2.89
C SER A 3 17.89 -11.34 2.92
N CYS A 4 17.56 -12.60 2.59
CA CYS A 4 16.17 -13.11 2.63
C CYS A 4 15.51 -12.98 4.01
N LEU A 5 16.26 -13.21 5.09
CA LEU A 5 15.77 -13.03 6.46
C LEU A 5 15.44 -11.56 6.78
N ARG A 6 16.20 -10.60 6.23
CA ARG A 6 15.89 -9.17 6.34
C ARG A 6 14.67 -8.79 5.50
N THR A 7 14.51 -9.35 4.30
CA THR A 7 13.34 -9.06 3.44
C THR A 7 12.05 -9.65 4.01
N LEU A 8 12.09 -10.89 4.51
CA LEU A 8 10.97 -11.53 5.19
C LEU A 8 10.62 -10.82 6.51
N GLY A 9 11.63 -10.48 7.31
CA GLY A 9 11.44 -9.70 8.54
C GLY A 9 10.85 -8.31 8.28
N ALA A 10 11.27 -7.63 7.21
CA ALA A 10 10.71 -6.34 6.80
C ALA A 10 9.26 -6.45 6.27
N SER A 11 8.94 -7.55 5.57
CA SER A 11 7.59 -7.84 5.05
C SER A 11 6.61 -8.18 6.16
N LEU A 12 7.01 -9.02 7.13
CA LEU A 12 6.19 -9.33 8.31
C LEU A 12 6.02 -8.11 9.22
N ALA A 13 7.08 -7.32 9.42
CA ALA A 13 6.98 -6.05 10.12
C ALA A 13 6.01 -5.09 9.43
N ASN A 14 5.94 -5.06 8.08
CA ASN A 14 4.96 -4.26 7.36
C ASN A 14 3.51 -4.72 7.59
N SER A 15 3.28 -6.02 7.65
CA SER A 15 1.95 -6.57 7.92
C SER A 15 1.45 -6.26 9.33
N ILE A 16 2.34 -6.01 10.29
CA ILE A 16 1.99 -5.77 11.69
C ILE A 16 2.00 -4.27 12.02
N VAL A 17 3.00 -3.52 11.55
CA VAL A 17 3.18 -2.09 11.87
C VAL A 17 2.05 -1.25 11.31
N ILE A 18 1.52 -1.57 10.12
CA ILE A 18 0.45 -0.78 9.50
C ILE A 18 -0.89 -0.95 10.26
N PRO A 19 -1.36 -2.17 10.59
CA PRO A 19 -2.52 -2.34 11.47
C PRO A 19 -2.31 -1.83 12.90
N ALA A 20 -1.13 -2.05 13.48
CA ALA A 20 -0.82 -1.60 14.85
C ALA A 20 -0.75 -0.07 14.96
N ALA A 21 -0.25 0.63 13.94
CA ALA A 21 -0.26 2.09 13.90
C ALA A 21 -1.69 2.66 13.80
N TRP A 22 -2.59 1.94 13.13
CA TRP A 22 -3.99 2.34 12.99
C TRP A 22 -4.78 2.13 14.28
N LEU A 23 -4.60 0.97 14.92
CA LEU A 23 -5.21 0.65 16.23
C LEU A 23 -4.65 1.53 17.36
N SER A 24 -3.35 1.78 17.38
CA SER A 24 -2.73 2.72 18.35
C SER A 24 -3.18 4.16 18.10
N GLY A 25 -3.32 4.59 16.86
CA GLY A 25 -3.86 5.92 16.54
C GLY A 25 -5.30 6.11 17.05
N LEU A 26 -6.18 5.14 16.80
CA LEU A 26 -7.57 5.19 17.26
C LEU A 26 -7.69 5.18 18.78
N THR A 27 -6.91 4.34 19.46
CA THR A 27 -6.87 4.32 20.93
C THR A 27 -6.28 5.59 21.51
N THR A 28 -5.26 6.18 20.88
CA THR A 28 -4.69 7.46 21.33
C THR A 28 -5.68 8.61 21.17
N ILE A 29 -6.44 8.65 20.08
CA ILE A 29 -7.51 9.64 19.87
C ILE A 29 -8.64 9.45 20.89
N GLY A 30 -9.07 8.20 21.12
CA GLY A 30 -10.11 7.90 22.11
C GLY A 30 -9.70 8.26 23.55
N LEU A 31 -8.43 8.01 23.91
CA LEU A 31 -7.90 8.39 25.22
C LEU A 31 -7.64 9.89 25.34
N LEU A 32 -7.21 10.58 24.27
CA LEU A 32 -7.11 12.04 24.22
C LEU A 32 -8.48 12.70 24.39
N TRP A 33 -9.49 12.18 23.69
CA TRP A 33 -10.88 12.61 23.84
C TRP A 33 -11.37 12.40 25.28
N GLY A 34 -11.16 11.20 25.83
CA GLY A 34 -11.45 10.91 27.23
C GLY A 34 -10.69 11.81 28.22
N MET A 35 -9.44 12.18 27.95
CA MET A 35 -8.67 13.11 28.80
C MET A 35 -9.18 14.56 28.72
N ILE A 36 -9.58 15.02 27.54
CA ILE A 36 -10.15 16.37 27.34
C ILE A 36 -11.52 16.47 28.03
N GLU A 37 -12.31 15.39 28.00
CA GLU A 37 -13.64 15.34 28.60
C GLU A 37 -13.60 15.04 30.12
N PHE A 38 -12.57 14.35 30.63
CA PHE A 38 -12.41 13.94 32.05
C PHE A 38 -11.16 14.50 32.75
N TRP A 39 -10.80 15.77 32.50
CA TRP A 39 -9.62 16.44 33.07
C TRP A 39 -9.41 16.24 34.60
N PRO A 40 -8.19 16.48 35.11
CA PRO A 40 -7.19 15.48 35.50
C PRO A 40 -7.43 14.76 36.84
N ASP A 41 -8.59 14.93 37.49
CA ASP A 41 -8.81 14.42 38.86
C ASP A 41 -9.38 13.00 38.91
N LYS A 42 -9.76 12.42 37.76
CA LYS A 42 -10.47 11.11 37.69
C LYS A 42 -9.72 10.01 36.93
N LEU A 43 -8.54 10.29 36.37
CA LEU A 43 -7.76 9.27 35.66
C LEU A 43 -6.88 8.50 36.64
N SER A 44 -7.16 7.20 36.79
CA SER A 44 -6.34 6.30 37.59
C SER A 44 -4.89 6.30 37.10
N VAL A 45 -3.94 6.04 38.00
CA VAL A 45 -2.50 5.95 37.69
C VAL A 45 -2.24 4.97 36.53
N GLU A 46 -3.00 3.87 36.48
CA GLU A 46 -2.96 2.87 35.41
C GLU A 46 -3.41 3.44 34.05
N GLY A 47 -4.49 4.24 34.02
CA GLY A 47 -4.96 4.90 32.80
C GLY A 47 -3.94 5.87 32.21
N ARG A 48 -3.22 6.61 33.08
CA ARG A 48 -2.13 7.50 32.66
C ARG A 48 -0.94 6.72 32.07
N GLN A 49 -0.60 5.56 32.64
CA GLN A 49 0.46 4.70 32.11
C GLN A 49 0.11 4.11 30.74
N LEU A 50 -1.12 3.61 30.57
CA LEU A 50 -1.60 3.08 29.29
C LEU A 50 -1.62 4.16 28.20
N PHE A 51 -2.04 5.38 28.55
CA PHE A 51 -1.99 6.51 27.63
C PHE A 51 -0.56 6.83 27.17
N LEU A 52 0.38 6.94 28.10
CA LEU A 52 1.79 7.21 27.76
C LEU A 52 2.39 6.09 26.90
N ALA A 53 2.07 4.83 27.20
CA ALA A 53 2.49 3.69 26.40
C ALA A 53 1.92 3.76 24.96
N SER A 54 0.63 4.08 24.83
CA SER A 54 -0.04 4.22 23.52
C SER A 54 0.56 5.35 22.69
N VAL A 55 0.72 6.55 23.29
CA VAL A 55 1.37 7.70 22.63
C VAL A 55 2.78 7.35 22.20
N SER A 56 3.56 6.67 23.05
CA SER A 56 4.93 6.27 22.73
C SER A 56 4.98 5.31 21.54
N ILE A 57 4.11 4.28 21.50
CA ILE A 57 4.01 3.34 20.38
C ILE A 57 3.59 4.07 19.10
N PHE A 58 2.62 4.97 19.19
CA PHE A 58 2.15 5.76 18.05
C PHE A 58 3.25 6.68 17.48
N CYS A 59 3.96 7.40 18.35
CA CYS A 59 5.09 8.24 17.95
C CYS A 59 6.22 7.40 17.31
N LEU A 60 6.56 6.25 17.87
CA LEU A 60 7.57 5.33 17.30
C LEU A 60 7.14 4.80 15.94
N ALA A 61 5.86 4.46 15.76
CA ALA A 61 5.33 4.00 14.48
C ALA A 61 5.41 5.10 13.41
N ILE A 62 4.97 6.31 13.72
CA ILE A 62 5.07 7.46 12.81
C ILE A 62 6.53 7.76 12.48
N TRP A 63 7.40 7.82 13.50
CA TRP A 63 8.82 8.05 13.31
C TRP A 63 9.44 7.02 12.35
N HIS A 64 9.09 5.75 12.54
CA HIS A 64 9.57 4.68 11.68
C HIS A 64 9.07 4.81 10.23
N LEU A 65 7.82 5.21 10.01
CA LEU A 65 7.29 5.49 8.66
C LEU A 65 7.98 6.69 8.00
N ILE A 66 8.19 7.79 8.75
CA ILE A 66 8.92 8.96 8.27
C ILE A 66 10.36 8.59 7.91
N ARG A 67 11.04 7.83 8.78
CA ARG A 67 12.41 7.36 8.56
C ARG A 67 12.51 6.50 7.29
N ARG A 68 11.54 5.64 7.02
CA ARG A 68 11.48 4.84 5.78
C ARG A 68 11.30 5.70 4.55
N LYS A 69 10.37 6.66 4.57
CA LYS A 69 10.18 7.61 3.47
C LYS A 69 11.46 8.39 3.19
N ARG A 70 12.14 8.87 4.24
CA ARG A 70 13.42 9.59 4.12
C ARG A 70 14.51 8.69 3.53
N ARG A 71 14.62 7.44 3.96
CA ARG A 71 15.58 6.47 3.40
C ARG A 71 15.33 6.19 1.92
N ALA A 72 14.08 5.97 1.51
CA ALA A 72 13.74 5.77 0.11
C ALA A 72 14.12 6.99 -0.73
N LYS A 73 13.76 8.21 -0.29
CA LYS A 73 14.14 9.45 -0.98
C LYS A 73 15.65 9.68 -1.04
N ALA A 74 16.36 9.41 0.06
CA ALA A 74 17.81 9.52 0.11
C ALA A 74 18.49 8.53 -0.83
N LEU A 75 17.95 7.31 -0.96
CA LEU A 75 18.44 6.33 -1.94
C LEU A 75 18.28 6.85 -3.36
N VAL A 76 17.10 7.36 -3.73
CA VAL A 76 16.86 7.95 -5.06
C VAL A 76 17.81 9.11 -5.33
N ALA A 77 17.99 10.03 -4.38
CA ALA A 77 18.94 11.13 -4.52
C ALA A 77 20.38 10.65 -4.70
N SER A 78 20.77 9.58 -3.98
CA SER A 78 22.10 8.99 -4.13
C SER A 78 22.31 8.34 -5.49
N ILE A 79 21.27 7.71 -6.06
CA ILE A 79 21.32 7.11 -7.40
C ILE A 79 21.43 8.22 -8.45
N ASN A 80 20.63 9.28 -8.34
CA ASN A 80 20.70 10.44 -9.23
C ASN A 80 22.11 11.05 -9.28
N LEU A 81 22.75 11.20 -8.12
CA LEU A 81 24.12 11.71 -8.04
C LEU A 81 25.17 10.75 -8.62
N LYS A 82 25.03 9.44 -8.40
CA LYS A 82 26.01 8.44 -8.85
C LYS A 82 25.92 8.17 -10.35
N GLU A 83 24.71 8.14 -10.88
CA GLU A 83 24.42 7.65 -12.24
C GLU A 83 24.12 8.80 -13.20
N GLY A 84 24.10 10.05 -12.72
CA GLY A 84 23.76 11.23 -13.52
C GLY A 84 22.31 11.24 -14.00
N LEU A 85 21.41 10.60 -13.27
CA LEU A 85 19.98 10.49 -13.61
C LEU A 85 19.13 11.52 -12.86
N SER A 86 17.93 11.75 -13.36
CA SER A 86 16.91 12.62 -12.79
C SER A 86 15.66 11.82 -12.39
N LEU A 87 15.83 10.78 -11.56
CA LEU A 87 14.73 9.96 -11.05
C LEU A 87 13.78 10.80 -10.17
N ASP A 88 12.48 10.69 -10.42
CA ASP A 88 11.44 11.43 -9.69
C ASP A 88 11.10 10.78 -8.33
N ALA A 89 11.63 11.34 -7.25
CA ALA A 89 11.39 10.88 -5.89
C ALA A 89 9.95 11.15 -5.35
N THR A 90 9.08 11.79 -6.13
CA THR A 90 7.67 11.99 -5.80
C THR A 90 6.79 10.82 -6.25
N GLN A 91 7.22 10.09 -7.28
CA GLN A 91 6.46 9.00 -7.91
C GLN A 91 7.14 7.65 -7.68
N LEU A 92 6.92 7.10 -6.48
CA LEU A 92 7.48 5.81 -6.07
C LEU A 92 6.45 4.70 -6.27
N LEU A 93 6.57 3.93 -7.35
CA LEU A 93 5.68 2.80 -7.60
C LEU A 93 6.02 1.66 -6.63
N GLY A 94 5.00 1.18 -5.91
CA GLY A 94 5.15 0.09 -4.93
C GLY A 94 5.47 0.54 -3.50
N TYR A 95 5.77 1.82 -3.26
CA TYR A 95 5.87 2.35 -1.90
C TYR A 95 4.51 2.19 -1.17
N PRO A 96 4.46 1.74 0.10
CA PRO A 96 5.54 1.66 1.11
C PRO A 96 6.33 0.34 1.18
N SER A 97 6.23 -0.53 0.17
CA SER A 97 7.07 -1.73 0.08
C SER A 97 8.56 -1.34 0.06
N PRO A 98 9.45 -2.15 0.68
CA PRO A 98 10.89 -1.91 0.60
C PRO A 98 11.43 -1.95 -0.83
N LEU A 99 10.78 -2.73 -1.72
CA LEU A 99 11.06 -2.78 -3.15
C LEU A 99 10.11 -1.84 -3.89
N PHE A 100 10.65 -0.86 -4.60
CA PHE A 100 9.89 0.16 -5.31
C PHE A 100 10.60 0.58 -6.60
N PHE A 101 9.84 1.14 -7.52
CA PHE A 101 10.33 1.62 -8.81
C PHE A 101 10.24 3.14 -8.89
N VAL A 102 11.23 3.72 -9.56
CA VAL A 102 11.32 5.17 -9.80
C VAL A 102 11.69 5.39 -11.25
N PHE A 103 11.15 6.45 -11.85
CA PHE A 103 11.24 6.70 -13.27
C PHE A 103 12.01 8.00 -13.54
N ASP A 104 12.82 7.98 -14.59
CA ASP A 104 13.47 9.14 -15.18
C ASP A 104 12.96 9.26 -16.62
N LEU A 105 12.06 10.22 -16.81
CA LEU A 105 11.45 10.52 -18.11
C LEU A 105 12.44 11.11 -19.10
N SER A 106 13.41 11.90 -18.63
CA SER A 106 14.38 12.58 -19.49
C SER A 106 15.33 11.58 -20.14
N ASN A 107 15.79 10.60 -19.37
CA ASN A 107 16.71 9.57 -19.86
C ASN A 107 16.00 8.27 -20.30
N LYS A 108 14.65 8.20 -20.22
CA LYS A 108 13.83 7.00 -20.46
C LYS A 108 14.32 5.75 -19.71
N LYS A 109 14.72 5.94 -18.45
CA LYS A 109 15.27 4.89 -17.57
C LYS A 109 14.45 4.74 -16.30
N LEU A 110 14.37 3.52 -15.81
CA LEU A 110 13.74 3.20 -14.53
C LEU A 110 14.76 2.58 -13.58
N ALA A 111 14.62 2.88 -12.30
CA ALA A 111 15.41 2.28 -11.24
C ALA A 111 14.53 1.39 -10.37
N GLN A 112 14.87 0.10 -10.30
CA GLN A 112 14.37 -0.82 -9.28
C GLN A 112 15.20 -0.61 -8.02
N CYS A 113 14.57 -0.15 -6.96
CA CYS A 113 15.25 0.20 -5.71
C CYS A 113 14.80 -0.73 -4.57
N GLN A 114 15.75 -1.14 -3.73
CA GLN A 114 15.48 -1.85 -2.49
C GLN A 114 15.94 -1.01 -1.29
N SER A 115 15.03 -0.22 -0.71
CA SER A 115 15.34 0.69 0.42
C SER A 115 15.84 -0.01 1.69
N ALA A 116 15.57 -1.31 1.84
CA ALA A 116 15.99 -2.08 3.01
C ALA A 116 17.49 -2.43 2.99
N THR A 117 18.04 -2.71 1.81
CA THR A 117 19.45 -3.09 1.63
C THR A 117 20.28 -1.96 1.04
N GLY A 118 19.64 -1.04 0.31
CA GLY A 118 20.31 0.01 -0.46
C GLY A 118 20.68 -0.42 -1.87
N ASP A 119 20.34 -1.66 -2.27
CA ASP A 119 20.60 -2.17 -3.60
C ASP A 119 19.67 -1.51 -4.63
N TYR A 120 20.16 -1.35 -5.86
CA TYR A 120 19.38 -0.84 -6.96
C TYR A 120 19.84 -1.45 -8.28
N GLN A 121 18.93 -1.48 -9.26
CA GLN A 121 19.21 -1.84 -10.63
C GLN A 121 18.58 -0.81 -11.55
N ILE A 122 19.33 -0.34 -12.53
CA ILE A 122 18.85 0.58 -13.56
C ILE A 122 18.51 -0.24 -14.79
N ARG A 123 17.36 0.05 -15.39
CA ARG A 123 16.86 -0.58 -16.60
C ARG A 123 16.35 0.49 -17.55
N ASP A 124 16.41 0.23 -18.84
CA ASP A 124 15.74 1.07 -19.82
C ASP A 124 14.23 0.80 -19.80
N PHE A 125 13.43 1.76 -20.25
CA PHE A 125 11.97 1.61 -20.31
C PHE A 125 11.52 0.43 -21.18
N THR A 126 12.31 0.06 -22.20
CA THR A 126 12.07 -1.10 -23.06
C THR A 126 12.09 -2.44 -22.31
N TRP A 127 12.64 -2.46 -21.09
CA TRP A 127 12.57 -3.62 -20.22
C TRP A 127 11.14 -3.89 -19.72
N VAL A 128 10.26 -2.88 -19.69
CA VAL A 128 8.83 -3.05 -19.40
C VAL A 128 8.10 -3.27 -20.71
N THR A 129 7.55 -4.46 -20.90
CA THR A 129 6.89 -4.88 -22.15
C THR A 129 5.37 -4.70 -22.11
N GLY A 130 4.79 -4.53 -20.92
CA GLY A 130 3.36 -4.31 -20.77
C GLY A 130 2.97 -3.92 -19.34
N TRP A 131 1.74 -3.46 -19.17
CA TRP A 131 1.17 -3.13 -17.87
C TRP A 131 -0.34 -3.31 -17.89
N GLN A 132 -0.91 -3.74 -16.77
CA GLN A 132 -2.34 -3.92 -16.62
C GLN A 132 -2.80 -3.75 -15.17
N CYS A 133 -4.07 -3.41 -15.01
CA CYS A 133 -4.75 -3.50 -13.71
C CYS A 133 -5.32 -4.91 -13.55
N GLU A 134 -4.98 -5.57 -12.45
CA GLU A 134 -5.62 -6.82 -12.02
C GLU A 134 -6.54 -6.54 -10.82
N TRP A 135 -7.67 -7.23 -10.77
CA TRP A 135 -8.60 -7.21 -9.66
C TRP A 135 -9.22 -8.60 -9.47
N GLN A 136 -9.62 -8.90 -8.24
CA GLN A 136 -10.36 -10.11 -7.92
C GLN A 136 -11.86 -9.78 -7.85
N GLN A 137 -12.67 -10.43 -8.68
CA GLN A 137 -14.12 -10.38 -8.54
C GLN A 137 -14.59 -11.39 -7.49
N ILE A 138 -15.43 -10.95 -6.57
CA ILE A 138 -16.15 -11.80 -5.63
C ILE A 138 -17.63 -11.54 -5.85
N ASP A 139 -18.36 -12.63 -6.09
CA ASP A 139 -19.80 -12.60 -6.15
C ASP A 139 -20.33 -13.07 -4.79
N SER A 140 -21.09 -12.21 -4.12
CA SER A 140 -21.79 -12.56 -2.88
C SER A 140 -23.28 -12.64 -3.17
N MET A 141 -23.88 -13.81 -2.93
CA MET A 141 -25.34 -13.94 -2.85
C MET A 141 -25.81 -13.28 -1.56
N VAL A 142 -26.69 -12.29 -1.69
CA VAL A 142 -27.42 -11.73 -0.55
C VAL A 142 -28.81 -12.34 -0.56
N SER A 143 -28.98 -13.47 0.13
CA SER A 143 -30.31 -13.97 0.45
C SER A 143 -30.85 -13.14 1.62
N GLY A 144 -31.80 -12.25 1.34
CA GLY A 144 -32.52 -11.50 2.39
C GLY A 144 -32.65 -9.99 2.20
N GLY A 145 -32.99 -9.53 0.98
CA GLY A 145 -33.19 -8.10 0.71
C GLY A 145 -34.32 -7.80 -0.27
N VAL A 146 -35.57 -8.06 0.16
CA VAL A 146 -36.85 -7.52 -0.32
C VAL A 146 -36.88 -6.92 -1.75
N ILE A 147 -37.34 -7.71 -2.72
CA ILE A 147 -38.40 -7.30 -3.68
C ILE A 147 -39.29 -8.54 -3.88
N GLN A 148 -40.49 -8.52 -3.31
CA GLN A 148 -41.52 -9.53 -3.58
C GLN A 148 -42.00 -9.34 -5.02
N ILE A 149 -41.61 -10.24 -5.93
CA ILE A 149 -42.38 -10.44 -7.16
C ILE A 149 -43.50 -11.41 -6.79
N VAL A 150 -44.72 -10.90 -6.73
CA VAL A 150 -45.92 -11.71 -6.56
C VAL A 150 -46.23 -12.31 -7.92
N ASP A 151 -46.08 -13.63 -8.04
CA ASP A 151 -46.46 -14.33 -9.27
C ASP A 151 -47.99 -14.28 -9.45
N GLY A 152 -48.50 -14.52 -10.66
CA GLY A 152 -49.95 -14.42 -10.98
C GLY A 152 -50.89 -15.30 -10.13
N ALA A 153 -50.33 -16.19 -9.29
CA ALA A 153 -51.01 -17.06 -8.33
C ALA A 153 -50.83 -16.66 -6.84
N GLY A 154 -50.24 -15.50 -6.54
CA GLY A 154 -50.19 -14.94 -5.18
C GLY A 154 -49.09 -15.48 -4.25
N MET A 155 -48.11 -16.23 -4.78
CA MET A 155 -47.01 -16.82 -4.00
C MET A 155 -45.75 -15.93 -4.05
N SER A 156 -45.10 -15.74 -2.89
CA SER A 156 -43.84 -14.99 -2.78
C SER A 156 -42.63 -15.88 -3.06
N VAL A 157 -41.85 -15.56 -4.09
CA VAL A 157 -40.57 -16.24 -4.39
C VAL A 157 -39.40 -15.40 -3.86
N PRO A 158 -38.42 -15.98 -3.15
CA PRO A 158 -37.21 -15.27 -2.78
C PRO A 158 -36.42 -14.92 -4.04
N ALA A 159 -36.19 -13.63 -4.30
CA ALA A 159 -35.26 -13.18 -5.33
C ALA A 159 -33.86 -13.13 -4.72
N ASP A 160 -32.95 -13.99 -5.18
CA ASP A 160 -31.53 -13.91 -4.84
C ASP A 160 -30.88 -12.75 -5.61
N GLU A 161 -30.44 -11.71 -4.89
CA GLU A 161 -29.66 -10.63 -5.49
C GLU A 161 -28.17 -11.02 -5.48
N ILE A 162 -27.58 -11.21 -6.67
CA ILE A 162 -26.14 -11.40 -6.82
C ILE A 162 -25.46 -10.03 -6.74
N ARG A 163 -24.82 -9.73 -5.60
CA ARG A 163 -23.96 -8.55 -5.48
C ARG A 163 -22.54 -8.89 -5.90
N ARG A 164 -22.10 -8.28 -7.01
CA ARG A 164 -20.71 -8.39 -7.50
C ARG A 164 -19.84 -7.31 -6.86
N ARG A 165 -18.72 -7.71 -6.27
CA ARG A 165 -17.73 -6.79 -5.67
C ARG A 165 -16.34 -7.08 -6.20
N PHE A 166 -15.64 -6.04 -6.62
CA PHE A 166 -14.23 -6.14 -6.99
C PHE A 166 -13.34 -5.78 -5.79
N ILE A 167 -12.40 -6.66 -5.47
CA ILE A 167 -11.44 -6.49 -4.36
C ILE A 167 -10.02 -6.80 -4.83
N LYS A 168 -9.02 -6.50 -3.99
CA LYS A 168 -7.59 -6.77 -4.25
C LYS A 168 -7.08 -6.23 -5.59
N PHE A 169 -7.21 -4.92 -5.79
CA PHE A 169 -6.63 -4.27 -6.95
C PHE A 169 -5.10 -4.33 -6.91
N SER A 170 -4.48 -4.55 -8.06
CA SER A 170 -3.02 -4.56 -8.21
C SER A 170 -2.64 -3.98 -9.57
N LEU A 171 -1.55 -3.21 -9.61
CA LEU A 171 -0.89 -2.93 -10.89
C LEU A 171 0.08 -4.07 -11.18
N VAL A 172 0.04 -4.60 -12.39
CA VAL A 172 0.98 -5.62 -12.85
C VAL A 172 1.79 -5.06 -13.99
N LEU A 173 3.11 -5.08 -13.84
CA LEU A 173 4.06 -4.77 -14.90
C LEU A 173 4.59 -6.07 -15.49
N THR A 174 4.53 -6.19 -16.81
CA THR A 174 5.19 -7.24 -17.56
C THR A 174 6.59 -6.76 -17.92
N VAL A 175 7.60 -7.54 -17.57
CA VAL A 175 9.01 -7.22 -17.80
C VAL A 175 9.66 -8.24 -18.71
N ALA A 176 10.70 -7.83 -19.43
CA ALA A 176 11.46 -8.68 -20.34
C ALA A 176 12.39 -9.69 -19.62
N ASP A 177 12.19 -9.92 -18.31
CA ASP A 177 12.94 -10.92 -17.54
C ASP A 177 12.35 -12.31 -17.74
N THR A 178 13.18 -13.24 -18.25
CA THR A 178 12.80 -14.63 -18.50
C THR A 178 12.50 -15.43 -17.23
N SER A 179 13.00 -14.99 -16.07
CA SER A 179 12.82 -15.71 -14.81
C SER A 179 11.55 -15.30 -14.05
N HIS A 180 11.22 -14.01 -14.06
CA HIS A 180 10.09 -13.43 -13.34
C HIS A 180 9.43 -12.33 -14.17
N PRO A 181 8.61 -12.69 -15.17
CA PRO A 181 8.11 -11.73 -16.14
C PRO A 181 7.02 -10.80 -15.60
N LEU A 182 6.47 -11.05 -14.40
CA LEU A 182 5.35 -10.29 -13.84
C LEU A 182 5.70 -9.72 -12.47
N LEU A 183 5.67 -8.39 -12.37
CA LEU A 183 5.83 -7.66 -11.11
C LEU A 183 4.48 -7.12 -10.66
N ARG A 184 4.01 -7.60 -9.50
CA ARG A 184 2.71 -7.22 -8.92
C ARG A 184 2.87 -6.21 -7.80
N PHE A 185 2.10 -5.13 -7.88
CA PHE A 185 2.04 -4.06 -6.88
C PHE A 185 0.61 -3.96 -6.33
N PRO A 186 0.33 -4.56 -5.17
CA PRO A 186 -0.97 -4.45 -4.52
C PRO A 186 -1.25 -3.01 -4.11
N MET A 187 -2.43 -2.49 -4.45
CA MET A 187 -2.84 -1.13 -4.11
C MET A 187 -4.37 -0.98 -4.09
N ASN A 188 -4.86 0.23 -3.78
CA ASN A 188 -6.30 0.49 -3.89
C ASN A 188 -6.70 0.71 -5.36
N ARG A 189 -8.01 0.69 -5.63
CA ARG A 189 -8.56 0.84 -6.99
C ARG A 189 -8.07 2.12 -7.68
N SER A 190 -8.21 3.27 -7.01
CA SER A 190 -7.85 4.57 -7.59
C SER A 190 -6.36 4.69 -7.88
N ALA A 191 -5.49 4.13 -7.04
CA ALA A 191 -4.06 4.08 -7.30
C ALA A 191 -3.74 3.14 -8.47
N ALA A 192 -4.39 1.98 -8.57
CA ALA A 192 -4.16 1.03 -9.67
C ALA A 192 -4.53 1.67 -11.02
N GLU A 193 -5.73 2.23 -11.11
CA GLU A 193 -6.21 2.94 -12.31
C GLU A 193 -5.30 4.14 -12.64
N GLY A 194 -4.97 4.96 -11.63
CA GLY A 194 -4.08 6.11 -11.81
C GLY A 194 -2.67 5.73 -12.29
N TRP A 195 -2.08 4.67 -11.74
CA TRP A 195 -0.78 4.17 -12.19
C TRP A 195 -0.84 3.54 -13.58
N CYS A 196 -1.92 2.85 -13.93
CA CYS A 196 -2.09 2.30 -15.27
C CYS A 196 -2.14 3.40 -16.34
N THR A 197 -2.87 4.50 -16.05
CA THR A 197 -2.87 5.69 -16.91
C THR A 197 -1.47 6.29 -17.03
N ARG A 198 -0.75 6.46 -15.92
CA ARG A 198 0.64 6.96 -15.96
C ARG A 198 1.57 6.03 -16.73
N CYS A 199 1.44 4.72 -16.59
CA CYS A 199 2.26 3.77 -17.35
C CYS A 199 2.04 3.92 -18.87
N ASN A 200 0.81 4.26 -19.31
CA ASN A 200 0.59 4.62 -20.71
C ASN A 200 1.40 5.84 -21.14
N GLU A 201 1.47 6.88 -20.30
CA GLU A 201 2.25 8.09 -20.59
C GLU A 201 3.77 7.81 -20.54
N LEU A 202 4.22 7.02 -19.57
CA LEU A 202 5.64 6.70 -19.37
C LEU A 202 6.21 5.84 -20.50
N PHE A 203 5.49 4.80 -20.93
CA PHE A 203 6.04 3.75 -21.79
C PHE A 203 5.56 3.77 -23.24
N LYS A 204 4.46 4.46 -23.58
CA LYS A 204 4.02 4.59 -24.99
C LYS A 204 4.63 5.81 -25.71
N SER A 205 5.47 6.59 -25.02
CA SER A 205 6.20 7.75 -25.57
C SER A 205 7.56 7.38 -26.16
#